data_AF-A0A1G6QG58-F1
#
_entry.id   AF-A0A1G6QG58-F1
#
_cell.length_a   1.000
_cell.length_b   1.000
_cell.length_c   1.000
_cell.angle_alpha   90.00
_cell.angle_beta   90.00
_cell.angle_gamma   90.00
#
_symmetry.space_group_name_H-M   'P 1'
#
loop_
_entity.id
_entity.type
_entity.pdbx_description
1 polymer ?
#
loop_
_entity_poly.entity_id
_entity_poly.type
_entity_poly.pdbx_seq_one_letter_code
_entity_poly.pdbx_strand_id
1 'polypeptide(L)'
;MSLNYEVGNKYTAKNYLESGYNFPEGKYKLKIIREGFPEAPVNNEDELVIAEEQWLEGLEGSEQYKTDLEGNWYYFEFPINDEGIEYMWVPESVVVEIFE
;
A
#
# COMPACT_ATOMS: atom_id res chain seq x y z
N MET A 1 -7.37 -15.26 -1.45
CA MET A 1 -8.34 -15.05 -0.36
C MET A 1 -8.97 -13.70 -0.61
N SER A 2 -10.28 -13.53 -0.44
CA SER A 2 -10.89 -12.20 -0.52
C SER A 2 -10.58 -11.48 0.79
N LEU A 3 -9.67 -10.53 0.74
CA LEU A 3 -9.34 -9.72 1.90
C LEU A 3 -10.56 -8.86 2.23
N ASN A 4 -11.06 -8.96 3.46
CA ASN A 4 -12.19 -8.15 3.91
C ASN A 4 -11.69 -6.81 4.45
N TYR A 5 -10.95 -6.07 3.61
CA TYR A 5 -10.54 -4.71 3.92
C TYR A 5 -11.71 -3.76 3.69
N GLU A 6 -12.02 -2.96 4.70
CA GLU A 6 -13.13 -2.02 4.68
C GLU A 6 -12.60 -0.59 4.81
N VAL A 7 -13.02 0.27 3.88
CA VAL A 7 -12.68 1.69 3.92
C VAL A 7 -13.21 2.30 5.22
N GLY A 8 -12.34 3.02 5.93
CA GLY A 8 -12.62 3.66 7.22
C GLY A 8 -12.12 2.86 8.42
N ASN A 9 -11.83 1.56 8.26
CA ASN A 9 -11.23 0.74 9.31
C ASN A 9 -9.73 1.03 9.46
N LYS A 10 -9.19 0.57 10.61
CA LYS A 10 -7.78 0.71 10.96
C LYS A 10 -7.15 -0.66 11.10
N TYR A 11 -5.95 -0.81 10.54
CA TYR A 11 -5.19 -2.04 10.48
C TYR A 11 -3.82 -1.84 11.13
N THR A 12 -3.32 -2.87 11.80
CA THR A 12 -2.00 -2.84 12.44
C THR A 12 -1.04 -3.60 11.56
N ALA A 13 0.04 -2.95 11.14
CA ALA A 13 1.09 -3.61 10.38
C ALA A 13 1.84 -4.61 11.28
N LYS A 14 2.20 -5.77 10.73
CA LYS A 14 3.18 -6.66 11.32
C LYS A 14 4.54 -5.97 11.42
N ASN A 15 5.35 -6.40 12.39
CA ASN A 15 6.72 -5.91 12.51
C ASN A 15 7.60 -6.45 11.37
N TYR A 16 8.77 -5.82 11.19
CA TYR A 16 9.74 -6.18 10.15
C TYR A 16 10.14 -7.67 10.14
N LEU A 17 10.21 -8.34 11.30
CA LEU A 17 10.60 -9.75 11.37
C LEU A 17 9.54 -10.68 10.79
N GLU A 18 8.28 -10.25 10.79
CA GLU A 18 7.15 -11.06 10.32
C GLU A 18 6.76 -10.75 8.87
N SER A 19 6.84 -9.49 8.44
CA SER A 19 6.46 -9.08 7.09
C SER A 19 7.64 -8.88 6.14
N GLY A 20 8.85 -8.66 6.66
CA GLY A 20 10.00 -8.23 5.85
C GLY A 20 9.96 -6.75 5.43
N TYR A 21 8.89 -6.03 5.77
CA TYR A 21 8.70 -4.61 5.43
C TYR A 21 8.88 -3.69 6.63
N ASN A 22 9.53 -2.55 6.42
CA ASN A 22 9.79 -1.58 7.48
C ASN A 22 8.64 -0.57 7.60
N PHE A 23 7.47 -1.04 8.01
CA PHE A 23 6.32 -0.18 8.28
C PHE A 23 6.38 0.33 9.71
N PRO A 24 6.25 1.65 9.97
CA PRO A 24 6.22 2.17 11.33
C PRO A 24 5.12 1.53 12.16
N GLU A 25 5.43 1.24 13.42
CA GLU A 25 4.44 0.66 14.32
C GLU A 25 3.25 1.61 14.52
N GLY A 26 2.04 1.12 14.28
CA GLY A 26 0.84 1.89 14.54
C GLY A 26 -0.40 1.36 13.81
N LYS A 27 -1.42 2.21 13.79
CA LYS A 27 -2.73 1.89 13.19
C LYS A 27 -2.94 2.69 11.91
N TYR A 28 -2.83 2.01 10.79
CA TYR A 28 -3.03 2.54 9.45
C TYR A 28 -4.51 2.57 9.13
N LYS A 29 -5.02 3.74 8.75
CA LYS A 29 -6.43 3.86 8.38
C LYS A 29 -6.58 3.68 6.88
N LEU A 30 -7.40 2.72 6.45
CA LEU A 30 -7.70 2.54 5.04
C LEU A 30 -8.70 3.62 4.59
N LYS A 31 -8.34 4.35 3.54
CA LYS A 31 -9.12 5.51 3.06
C LYS A 31 -9.79 5.22 1.71
N ILE A 32 -9.12 4.49 0.83
CA ILE A 32 -9.58 4.22 -0.54
C ILE A 32 -9.10 2.83 -0.94
N ILE A 33 -9.94 2.12 -1.71
CA ILE A 33 -9.56 0.92 -2.45
C ILE A 33 -9.86 1.21 -3.92
N ARG A 34 -8.93 0.91 -4.82
CA ARG A 34 -9.13 0.99 -6.27
C ARG A 34 -8.69 -0.30 -6.92
N GLU A 35 -9.44 -0.72 -7.93
CA GLU A 35 -9.01 -1.80 -8.80
C GLU A 35 -8.02 -1.23 -9.82
N GLY A 36 -6.87 -1.88 -9.94
CA GLY A 36 -5.75 -1.43 -10.75
C GLY A 36 -4.96 -0.25 -10.16
N PHE A 37 -3.78 -0.01 -10.74
CA PHE A 37 -2.94 1.12 -10.34
C PHE A 37 -3.68 2.45 -10.53
N PRO A 38 -3.69 3.33 -9.52
CA PRO A 38 -4.43 4.58 -9.58
C PRO A 38 -3.98 5.51 -10.72
N GLU A 39 -4.91 5.92 -11.58
CA GLU A 39 -4.65 6.85 -12.70
C GLU A 39 -4.44 8.31 -12.28
N ALA A 40 -4.85 8.67 -11.05
CA ALA A 40 -4.80 10.03 -10.55
C ALA A 40 -4.46 10.06 -9.05
N PRO A 41 -3.61 11.02 -8.62
CA PRO A 41 -3.29 11.23 -7.21
C PRO A 41 -4.53 11.67 -6.43
N VAL A 42 -4.50 11.49 -5.11
CA VAL A 42 -5.56 11.82 -4.17
C VAL A 42 -5.22 13.08 -3.38
N ASN A 43 -4.00 13.14 -2.84
CA ASN A 43 -3.52 14.23 -2.00
C ASN A 43 -2.33 14.97 -2.62
N ASN A 44 -1.37 14.25 -3.23
CA ASN A 44 -0.16 14.84 -3.79
C ASN A 44 0.21 14.18 -5.12
N GLU A 45 0.64 14.96 -6.10
CA GLU A 45 1.05 14.49 -7.43
C GLU A 45 2.19 13.46 -7.36
N ASP A 46 3.07 13.58 -6.37
CA ASP A 46 4.19 12.64 -6.17
C ASP A 46 3.76 11.27 -5.61
N GLU A 47 2.53 11.12 -5.08
CA GLU A 47 2.15 9.89 -4.37
C GLU A 47 2.13 8.65 -5.29
N LEU A 48 1.80 8.86 -6.56
CA LEU A 48 1.80 7.81 -7.57
C LEU A 48 3.22 7.41 -7.96
N VAL A 49 4.10 8.40 -8.11
CA VAL A 49 5.52 8.17 -8.42
C VAL A 49 6.16 7.40 -7.29
N ILE A 50 5.92 7.79 -6.03
CA ILE A 50 6.42 7.08 -4.85
C ILE A 50 5.88 5.64 -4.81
N ALA A 51 4.60 5.43 -5.11
CA ALA A 51 4.02 4.09 -5.12
C ALA A 51 4.62 3.19 -6.21
N GLU A 52 4.86 3.75 -7.40
CA GLU A 52 5.52 3.04 -8.49
C GLU A 52 6.97 2.71 -8.12
N GLU A 53 7.75 3.67 -7.63
CA GLU A 53 9.15 3.47 -7.24
C GLU A 53 9.29 2.46 -6.07
N GLN A 54 8.39 2.50 -5.09
CA GLN A 54 8.47 1.62 -3.92
C GLN A 54 8.04 0.19 -4.21
N TRP A 55 7.00 0.00 -5.03
CA TRP A 55 6.34 -1.31 -5.17
C TRP A 55 6.55 -1.97 -6.51
N LEU A 56 6.80 -1.19 -7.57
CA LEU A 56 6.83 -1.69 -8.94
C LEU A 56 8.22 -1.62 -9.57
N GLU A 57 9.11 -0.75 -9.08
CA GLU A 57 10.49 -0.64 -9.58
C GLU A 57 11.22 -1.99 -9.46
N GLY A 58 11.87 -2.40 -10.55
CA GLY A 58 12.60 -3.67 -10.60
C GLY A 58 11.74 -4.92 -10.80
N LEU A 59 10.40 -4.80 -10.79
CA LEU A 59 9.49 -5.90 -11.15
C LEU A 59 9.11 -5.89 -12.64
N GLU A 60 9.53 -4.87 -13.40
CA GLU A 60 9.21 -4.67 -14.81
C GLU A 60 9.40 -5.97 -15.63
N GLY A 61 8.31 -6.41 -16.27
CA GLY A 61 8.31 -7.63 -17.10
C GLY A 61 8.03 -8.94 -16.34
N SER A 62 7.92 -8.91 -15.01
CA SER A 62 7.55 -10.06 -14.19
C SER A 62 6.03 -10.27 -14.12
N GLU A 63 5.58 -11.49 -13.79
CA GLU A 63 4.16 -11.77 -13.55
C GLU A 63 3.62 -10.98 -12.35
N GLN A 64 4.46 -10.75 -11.34
CA GLN A 64 4.12 -9.97 -10.16
C GLN A 64 3.77 -8.52 -10.53
N TYR A 65 4.56 -7.87 -11.40
CA TYR A 65 4.27 -6.51 -11.86
C TYR A 65 2.90 -6.37 -12.52
N LYS A 66 2.51 -7.34 -13.37
CA LYS A 66 1.17 -7.35 -13.97
C LYS A 66 0.08 -7.56 -12.92
N THR A 67 0.32 -8.50 -12.00
CA THR A 67 -0.61 -8.81 -10.91
C THR A 67 -0.83 -7.59 -10.02
N ASP A 68 0.22 -6.85 -9.68
CA ASP A 68 0.11 -5.63 -8.88
C ASP A 68 -0.55 -4.51 -9.67
N LEU A 69 -0.21 -4.31 -10.95
CA LEU A 69 -0.85 -3.29 -11.77
C LEU A 69 -2.35 -3.51 -11.98
N GLU A 70 -2.81 -4.76 -12.13
CA GLU A 70 -4.22 -5.11 -12.35
C GLU A 70 -4.98 -5.36 -11.04
N GLY A 71 -4.26 -5.68 -9.96
CA GLY A 71 -4.81 -5.99 -8.65
C GLY A 71 -5.33 -4.76 -7.91
N ASN A 72 -5.91 -4.98 -6.72
CA ASN A 72 -6.39 -3.88 -5.90
C ASN A 72 -5.23 -3.07 -5.30
N TRP A 73 -5.41 -1.76 -5.28
CA TRP A 73 -4.54 -0.81 -4.58
C TRP A 73 -5.28 -0.19 -3.41
N TYR A 74 -4.56 -0.07 -2.30
CA TYR A 74 -5.09 0.37 -1.02
C TYR A 74 -4.40 1.65 -0.60
N TYR A 75 -5.19 2.68 -0.31
CA TYR A 75 -4.69 3.98 0.13
C TYR A 75 -4.77 4.08 1.64
N PHE A 76 -3.61 4.02 2.31
CA PHE A 76 -3.53 4.09 3.76
C PHE A 76 -3.08 5.47 4.23
N GLU A 77 -3.71 5.93 5.30
CA GLU A 77 -3.26 7.05 6.13
C GLU A 77 -2.35 6.49 7.23
N PHE A 78 -1.10 6.97 7.26
CA PHE A 78 -0.07 6.48 8.17
C PHE A 78 -0.29 7.02 9.60
N PRO A 79 0.02 6.22 10.63
CA PRO A 79 -0.06 6.63 12.02
C PRO A 79 1.11 7.55 12.37
N ILE A 80 1.01 8.85 12.06
CA ILE A 80 2.00 9.92 12.38
C ILE A 80 3.44 9.44 12.16
N ASN A 81 3.92 9.53 10.92
CA ASN A 81 5.30 9.17 10.63
C ASN A 81 6.23 10.38 10.83
N ASP A 82 7.37 10.19 11.51
CA ASP A 82 8.40 11.24 11.71
C ASP A 82 9.02 11.69 10.38
N GLU A 83 8.87 10.88 9.33
CA GLU A 83 9.30 11.14 7.95
C GLU A 83 8.33 12.01 7.12
N GLY A 84 7.18 12.40 7.68
CA GLY A 84 6.24 13.31 7.02
C GLY A 84 5.39 12.66 5.92
N ILE A 85 5.45 11.35 5.73
CA ILE A 85 4.56 10.62 4.83
C ILE A 85 3.23 10.38 5.54
N GLU A 86 2.20 11.13 5.12
CA GLU A 86 0.86 11.03 5.69
C GLU A 86 0.01 9.95 5.02
N TYR A 87 0.25 9.67 3.73
CA TYR A 87 -0.53 8.73 2.93
C TYR A 87 0.33 7.96 1.93
N MET A 88 -0.08 6.73 1.61
CA MET A 88 0.60 5.90 0.62
C MET A 88 -0.36 4.90 -0.04
N TRP A 89 -0.15 4.68 -1.34
CA TRP A 89 -0.77 3.58 -2.08
C TRP A 89 0.07 2.32 -1.94
N VAL A 90 -0.58 1.20 -1.65
CA VAL A 90 0.06 -0.11 -1.47
C VAL A 90 -0.72 -1.16 -2.27
N PRO A 91 -0.06 -2.02 -3.07
CA PRO A 91 -0.74 -3.07 -3.83
C PRO A 91 -1.22 -4.20 -2.92
N GLU A 92 -2.22 -4.93 -3.39
CA GLU A 92 -2.86 -6.02 -2.63
C GLU A 92 -1.86 -7.05 -2.11
N SER A 93 -0.90 -7.46 -2.95
CA SER A 93 0.12 -8.46 -2.60
C SER A 93 0.85 -8.09 -1.31
N VAL A 94 1.32 -6.85 -1.22
CA VAL A 94 2.04 -6.30 -0.07
C VAL A 94 1.11 -6.10 1.12
N VAL A 95 -0.13 -5.66 0.89
CA VAL A 95 -1.12 -5.50 1.97
C VAL A 95 -1.40 -6.82 2.69
N VAL A 96 -1.49 -7.93 1.96
CA VAL A 96 -1.63 -9.27 2.56
C VAL A 96 -0.44 -9.58 3.45
N GLU A 97 0.78 -9.40 2.95
CA GLU A 97 1.98 -9.76 3.72
C GLU A 97 2.14 -8.94 5.01
N ILE A 98 1.75 -7.66 4.98
CA ILE A 98 1.90 -6.75 6.10
C ILE A 98 0.77 -6.87 7.12
N PHE A 99 -0.48 -7.04 6.69
CA PHE A 99 -1.65 -6.86 7.55
C PHE A 99 -2.45 -8.14 7.84
N GLU A 100 -2.17 -9.27 7.16
CA GLU A 100 -2.82 -10.58 7.37
C GLU A 100 -1.84 -11.62 7.91
#